data_AF-A0A1M5WV54-F1
#
_entry.id   AF-A0A1M5WV54-F1
#
_cell.length_a   1.000
_cell.length_b   1.000
_cell.length_c   1.000
_cell.angle_alpha   90.00
_cell.angle_beta   90.00
_cell.angle_gamma   90.00
#
_symmetry.space_group_name_H-M   'P 1'
#
loop_
_entity.id
_entity.type
_entity.pdbx_description
1 polymer ?
#
loop_
_entity_poly.entity_id
_entity_poly.type
_entity_poly.pdbx_seq_one_letter_code
_entity_poly.pdbx_strand_id
1 'polypeptide(L)' 'MTSPPCHSPLASDKLKKAVRAFADLLEQYPEKSRHDLLQHVELNFDLSPLECEFLNKCLNQETEP' A
#
# COMPACT_ATOMS: atom_id res chain seq x y z
N MET A 1 20.10 -7.70 11.95
CA MET A 1 18.76 -8.16 11.52
C MET A 1 18.07 -6.95 10.91
N THR A 2 18.32 -6.69 9.64
CA THR A 2 17.77 -5.54 8.92
C THR A 2 16.93 -6.11 7.80
N SER A 3 15.61 -6.00 7.95
CA SER A 3 14.63 -6.36 6.92
C SER A 3 15.04 -5.76 5.57
N PRO A 4 14.85 -6.45 4.44
CA PRO A 4 15.09 -5.84 3.15
C PRO A 4 14.11 -4.67 3.02
N PRO A 5 14.57 -3.44 2.80
CA PRO A 5 13.66 -2.42 2.33
C PRO A 5 13.12 -2.92 0.99
N CYS A 6 11.82 -2.80 0.76
CA CYS A 6 11.21 -3.05 -0.54
C CYS A 6 11.76 -2.04 -1.57
N HIS A 7 13.04 -2.16 -1.93
CA HIS A 7 13.75 -1.43 -2.97
C HIS A 7 13.47 -2.12 -4.30
N SER A 8 12.19 -2.33 -4.59
CA SER A 8 11.78 -2.63 -5.95
C SER A 8 11.88 -1.30 -6.71
N PRO A 9 12.64 -1.21 -7.82
CA PRO A 9 12.66 0.00 -8.67
C PRO A 9 11.29 0.33 -9.27
N LEU A 10 10.29 -0.54 -9.06
CA LEU A 10 8.87 -0.36 -9.37
C LEU A 10 8.11 0.50 -8.33
N ALA A 11 8.68 0.78 -7.16
CA ALA A 11 8.08 1.65 -6.16
C ALA A 11 8.24 3.12 -6.56
N SER A 12 7.47 3.53 -7.58
CA SER A 12 7.33 4.92 -8.00
C SER A 12 6.96 5.80 -6.80
N ASP A 13 7.35 7.08 -6.84
CA ASP A 13 7.09 8.03 -5.74
C ASP A 13 5.60 8.09 -5.37
N LYS A 14 4.75 7.93 -6.38
CA LYS A 14 3.30 7.77 -6.30
C LYS A 14 2.88 6.58 -5.44
N LEU A 15 3.49 5.42 -5.62
CA LEU A 15 3.22 4.21 -4.86
C LEU A 15 3.61 4.38 -3.39
N LYS A 16 4.75 5.02 -3.11
CA LYS A 16 5.17 5.32 -1.73
C LYS A 16 4.19 6.25 -1.03
N LYS A 17 3.69 7.27 -1.73
CA LYS A 17 2.64 8.17 -1.22
C LYS A 17 1.32 7.42 -1.01
N ALA A 18 0.97 6.51 -1.91
CA ALA A 18 -0.20 5.66 -1.78
C ALA A 18 -0.12 4.75 -0.54
N VAL A 19 1.01 4.07 -0.30
CA VAL A 19 1.24 3.26 0.92
C VAL A 19 1.12 4.13 2.17
N ARG A 20 1.74 5.31 2.18
CA ARG A 20 1.68 6.23 3.33
C ARG A 20 0.25 6.70 3.58
N ALA A 21 -0.49 7.07 2.54
CA ALA A 21 -1.88 7.49 2.64
C ALA A 21 -2.79 6.35 3.10
N PHE A 22 -2.54 5.13 2.64
CA PHE A 22 -3.26 3.94 3.06
C PHE A 22 -3.05 3.64 4.56
N ALA A 23 -1.81 3.72 5.04
CA ALA A 23 -1.50 3.55 6.46
C ALA A 23 -2.21 4.62 7.32
N ASP A 24 -2.15 5.88 6.88
CA ASP A 24 -2.82 6.99 7.56
C ASP A 24 -4.35 6.81 7.61
N LEU A 25 -4.95 6.32 6.52
CA LEU A 25 -6.37 5.99 6.46
C LEU A 25 -6.73 4.79 7.35
N LEU A 26 -5.86 3.79 7.48
CA LEU A 26 -6.08 2.66 8.39
C LEU A 26 -6.05 3.10 9.86
N GLU A 27 -5.12 4.00 10.21
CA GLU A 27 -5.01 4.56 11.55
C GLU A 27 -6.20 5.48 11.87
N GLN A 28 -6.67 6.28 10.89
CA GLN A 28 -7.82 7.16 11.05
C GLN A 28 -9.16 6.41 11.04
N TYR A 29 -9.28 5.36 10.24
CA TYR A 29 -10.52 4.60 10.04
C TYR A 29 -10.30 3.09 10.25
N PRO A 30 -9.99 2.65 11.48
CA PRO A 30 -9.81 1.22 11.78
C PRO A 30 -11.12 0.42 11.65
N GLU A 31 -12.28 1.10 11.62
CA GLU A 31 -13.59 0.51 11.32
C GLU A 31 -13.77 0.14 9.84
N LYS A 32 -12.97 0.75 8.95
CA LYS A 32 -13.06 0.49 7.51
C LYS A 32 -12.22 -0.72 7.14
N SER A 33 -12.72 -1.46 6.16
CA SER A 33 -12.00 -2.62 5.62
C SER A 33 -10.77 -2.15 4.84
N ARG A 34 -9.64 -2.86 5.02
CA ARG A 34 -8.42 -2.67 4.22
C ARG A 34 -8.73 -2.58 2.73
N HIS A 35 -9.62 -3.43 2.22
CA HIS A 35 -10.00 -3.43 0.80
C HIS A 35 -10.67 -2.11 0.35
N ASP A 36 -11.50 -1.51 1.21
CA ASP A 36 -12.20 -0.24 0.91
C ASP A 36 -11.20 0.93 0.87
N LEU A 37 -10.30 0.97 1.86
CA LEU A 37 -9.23 1.97 1.92
C LEU A 37 -8.22 1.80 0.78
N LEU A 38 -7.92 0.56 0.40
CA LEU A 38 -7.01 0.24 -0.70
C LEU A 38 -7.62 0.77 -2.00
N GLN A 39 -8.88 0.42 -2.28
CA GLN A 39 -9.59 0.90 -3.46
C GLN A 39 -9.68 2.43 -3.50
N HIS A 40 -9.91 3.07 -2.34
CA HIS A 40 -9.89 4.52 -2.25
C HIS A 40 -8.53 5.09 -2.66
N VAL A 41 -7.43 4.52 -2.17
CA VAL A 41 -6.07 4.93 -2.50
C VAL A 41 -5.74 4.64 -3.96
N GLU A 42 -6.14 3.50 -4.50
CA GLU A 42 -5.93 3.12 -5.91
C GLU A 42 -6.59 4.12 -6.85
N LEU A 43 -7.81 4.55 -6.55
CA LEU A 43 -8.54 5.56 -7.32
C LEU A 43 -7.96 6.97 -7.11
N ASN A 44 -7.61 7.35 -5.88
CA ASN A 44 -7.09 8.69 -5.59
C ASN A 44 -5.69 8.93 -6.19
N PHE A 45 -4.85 7.89 -6.17
CA PHE A 45 -3.51 7.98 -6.73
C PHE A 45 -3.49 7.61 -8.21
N ASP A 46 -4.59 7.15 -8.81
CA ASP A 46 -4.66 6.71 -10.20
C ASP A 46 -3.71 5.53 -10.49
N LEU A 47 -3.59 4.59 -9.52
CA LEU A 47 -2.66 3.48 -9.62
C LEU A 47 -3.05 2.57 -10.79
N SER A 48 -2.05 2.17 -11.58
CA SER A 48 -2.27 1.14 -12.61
C SER A 48 -2.53 -0.22 -11.96
N PRO A 49 -3.17 -1.18 -12.66
CA PRO A 49 -3.42 -2.52 -12.12
C PRO A 49 -2.16 -3.22 -11.60
N LEU A 50 -1.02 -2.95 -12.24
CA LEU A 50 0.28 -3.47 -11.83
C LEU A 50 0.77 -2.85 -10.51
N GLU A 51 0.50 -1.55 -10.31
CA GLU A 51 0.82 -0.83 -9.08
C GLU A 51 -0.11 -1.24 -7.94
N CYS A 52 -1.40 -1.44 -8.20
CA CYS A 52 -2.38 -2.01 -7.28
C CYS A 52 -1.94 -3.37 -6.72
N GLU A 53 -1.57 -4.31 -7.60
CA GLU A 53 -1.06 -5.61 -7.17
C GLU A 53 0.20 -5.50 -6.32
N PHE A 54 1.13 -4.61 -6.71
CA PHE A 54 2.33 -4.38 -5.93
C PHE A 54 2.02 -3.78 -4.57
N LEU A 55 1.12 -2.78 -4.51
CA LEU A 55 0.67 -2.13 -3.28
C LEU A 55 0.07 -3.17 -2.34
N ASN A 56 -0.86 -3.98 -2.83
CA ASN A 56 -1.51 -5.05 -2.07
C ASN A 56 -0.48 -6.09 -1.58
N LYS A 57 0.50 -6.47 -2.41
CA LYS A 57 1.58 -7.36 -1.99
C LYS A 57 2.44 -6.72 -0.91
N CYS A 58 2.92 -5.49 -1.08
CA CYS A 58 3.70 -4.79 -0.06
C CYS A 58 2.95 -4.65 1.27
N LEU A 59 1.65 -4.39 1.22
CA LEU A 59 0.82 -4.25 2.42
C LEU A 59 0.48 -5.59 3.08
N ASN A 60 0.47 -6.70 2.33
CA ASN A 60 0.21 -8.05 2.84
C ASN A 60 1.48 -8.86 3.14
N GLN A 61 2.68 -8.32 2.85
CA GLN A 61 3.97 -8.96 3.15
C GLN A 61 4.45 -8.70 4.58
N GLU A 62 3.70 -7.96 5.40
CA GLU A 62 3.93 -7.89 6.84
C GLU A 62 3.03 -8.93 7.51
N THR A 63 3.65 -9.99 8.05
CA THR A 63 3.10 -11.15 8.77
C THR A 63 2.95 -12.44 7.95
N GLU A 64 4.07 -13.05 7.58
CA GLU A 64 4.21 -14.51 7.67
C GLU A 64 5.33 -14.80 8.69
N PRO A 65 5.14 -15.77 9.59
CA PRO A 65 5.83 -15.91 10.89
C PRO A 65 7.31 -16.32 10.84
#